data_AF-A0A851NYH6-F1
#
_entry.id   AF-A0A851NYH6-F1
#
_cell.length_a   1.000
_cell.length_b   1.000
_cell.length_c   1.000
_cell.angle_alpha   90.00
_cell.angle_beta   90.00
_cell.angle_gamma   90.00
#
_symmetry.space_group_name_H-M   'P 1'
#
loop_
_entity.id
_entity.type
_entity.pdbx_description
1 polymer ?
#
loop_
_entity_poly.entity_id
_entity_poly.type
_entity_poly.pdbx_seq_one_letter_code
_entity_poly.pdbx_strand_id
1 'polypeptide(L)'
;LFHGAFNCCTKISEDIPKGILRRVERFEIQKDDGLCHLEAVILYIEGRKFCVSPRIKRVKKWMKKNKHKTPRKRHHGRKQRRTKNLKKKEKKQ
;
A
#
# COMPACT_ATOMS: atom_id res chain seq x y z
N LEU A 1 11.43 21.72 -4.42
CA LEU A 1 10.24 20.90 -4.69
C LEU A 1 10.65 19.44 -4.63
N PHE A 2 10.55 18.80 -3.46
CA PHE A 2 10.87 17.38 -3.33
C PHE A 2 9.65 16.57 -3.79
N HIS A 3 9.53 16.29 -5.09
CA HIS A 3 8.84 15.09 -5.52
C HIS A 3 9.72 13.92 -5.07
N GLY A 4 9.62 13.57 -3.77
CA GLY A 4 10.18 12.33 -3.26
C GLY A 4 9.68 11.23 -4.18
N ALA A 5 10.59 10.41 -4.69
CA ALA A 5 10.29 9.38 -5.67
C ALA A 5 9.24 8.40 -5.10
N PHE A 6 7.96 8.73 -5.28
CA PHE A 6 6.87 7.81 -5.03
C PHE A 6 7.05 6.71 -6.08
N ASN A 7 7.34 5.51 -5.61
CA ASN A 7 7.54 4.34 -6.46
C ASN A 7 6.18 3.87 -7.01
N CYS A 8 5.59 4.67 -7.90
CA CYS A 8 4.30 4.39 -8.51
C CYS A 8 4.47 3.33 -9.61
N CYS A 9 3.52 2.40 -9.69
CA CYS A 9 3.34 1.57 -10.87
C CYS A 9 2.95 2.44 -12.07
N THR A 10 3.69 2.32 -13.17
CA THR A 10 3.38 2.95 -14.46
C THR A 10 2.79 1.96 -15.47
N LYS A 11 2.98 0.67 -15.24
CA LYS A 11 2.42 -0.44 -16.02
C LYS A 11 1.92 -1.52 -15.08
N ILE A 12 0.86 -2.22 -15.48
CA ILE A 12 0.26 -3.33 -14.73
C ILE A 12 0.16 -4.57 -15.62
N SER A 13 0.31 -5.74 -15.02
CA SER A 13 -0.05 -7.00 -15.66
C SER A 13 -1.54 -7.28 -15.47
N GLU A 14 -2.24 -7.63 -16.55
CA GLU A 14 -3.65 -8.04 -16.53
C GLU A 14 -3.85 -9.51 -16.21
N ASP A 15 -2.78 -10.31 -16.14
CA ASP A 15 -2.84 -11.70 -15.68
C ASP A 15 -1.70 -12.05 -14.71
N ILE A 16 -1.93 -13.10 -13.91
CA ILE A 16 -0.92 -13.67 -13.02
C ILE A 16 -1.06 -15.19 -12.88
N PRO A 17 0.01 -15.96 -13.16
CA PRO A 17 0.01 -17.40 -12.95
C PRO A 17 -0.20 -17.78 -11.48
N LYS A 18 -0.81 -18.95 -11.24
CA LYS A 18 -1.11 -19.45 -9.88
C LYS A 18 0.13 -19.74 -9.06
N GLY A 19 1.19 -20.23 -9.69
CA GLY A 19 2.46 -20.49 -9.03
C GLY A 19 3.07 -19.21 -8.44
N ILE A 20 2.98 -18.10 -9.17
CA ILE A 20 3.55 -16.81 -8.75
C ILE A 20 2.89 -16.31 -7.47
N LEU A 21 1.56 -16.38 -7.36
CA LEU A 21 0.83 -15.96 -6.15
C LEU A 21 1.25 -16.72 -4.88
N ARG A 22 1.77 -17.95 -5.00
CA ARG A 22 2.24 -18.72 -3.84
C ARG A 22 3.57 -18.19 -3.27
N ARG A 23 4.39 -17.56 -4.11
CA ARG A 23 5.70 -16.99 -3.75
C ARG A 23 5.60 -15.56 -3.21
N VAL A 24 4.40 -14.96 -3.21
CA VAL A 24 4.24 -13.59 -2.73
C VAL A 24 4.42 -13.52 -1.22
N GLU A 25 5.41 -12.73 -0.82
CA GLU A 25 5.79 -12.50 0.58
C GLU A 25 4.86 -11.48 1.23
N ARG A 26 4.61 -10.37 0.54
CA ARG A 26 3.73 -9.28 0.97
C ARG A 26 3.13 -8.56 -0.24
N PHE A 27 2.12 -7.74 0.00
CA PHE A 27 1.53 -6.91 -1.04
C PHE A 27 1.21 -5.52 -0.51
N GLU A 28 1.03 -4.56 -1.41
CA GLU A 28 0.53 -3.22 -1.12
C GLU A 28 -0.52 -2.82 -2.16
N ILE A 29 -1.46 -1.98 -1.75
CA ILE A 29 -2.45 -1.39 -2.65
C ILE A 29 -2.02 0.05 -2.93
N GLN A 30 -1.80 0.34 -4.21
CA GLN A 30 -1.62 1.69 -4.75
C GLN A 30 -2.98 2.20 -5.19
N LYS A 31 -3.41 3.29 -4.58
CA LYS A 31 -4.65 3.99 -4.90
C LYS A 31 -4.36 5.16 -5.83
N ASP A 32 -5.38 5.55 -6.58
CA ASP A 32 -5.40 6.80 -7.33
C ASP A 32 -5.75 7.99 -6.42
N ASP A 33 -4.87 8.26 -5.45
CA ASP A 33 -5.02 9.36 -4.48
C ASP A 33 -4.35 10.67 -4.98
N GLY A 34 -4.10 10.79 -6.30
CA GLY A 34 -3.44 11.95 -6.92
C GLY A 34 -1.90 11.95 -6.87
N LEU A 35 -1.28 11.08 -6.06
CA LEU A 35 0.18 10.84 -6.06
C LEU A 35 0.61 9.82 -7.12
N CYS A 36 -0.22 8.81 -7.36
CA CYS A 36 -0.05 7.83 -8.42
C CYS A 36 -1.37 7.78 -9.19
N HIS A 37 -1.37 8.04 -10.49
CA HIS A 37 -2.59 8.09 -11.31
C HIS A 37 -3.10 6.72 -11.78
N LEU A 38 -2.59 5.64 -11.20
CA LEU A 38 -2.89 4.27 -11.62
C LEU A 38 -3.20 3.42 -10.40
N GLU A 39 -4.38 2.82 -10.37
CA GLU A 39 -4.73 1.83 -9.37
C GLU A 39 -3.99 0.52 -9.64
N ALA A 40 -3.20 0.05 -8.67
CA ALA A 40 -2.40 -1.16 -8.83
C ALA A 40 -2.26 -1.93 -7.52
N VAL A 41 -2.13 -3.24 -7.62
CA VAL A 41 -1.65 -4.08 -6.52
C VAL A 41 -0.17 -4.35 -6.76
N ILE A 42 0.66 -3.97 -5.79
CA ILE A 42 2.10 -4.23 -5.81
C ILE A 42 2.35 -5.53 -5.04
N LEU A 43 2.83 -6.55 -5.72
CA LEU A 43 3.24 -7.82 -5.13
C LEU A 43 4.75 -7.83 -4.93
N TYR A 44 5.21 -8.28 -3.77
CA TYR A 44 6.62 -8.45 -3.46
C TYR A 44 6.97 -9.94 -3.50
N ILE A 45 7.92 -10.29 -4.36
CA ILE A 45 8.36 -11.66 -4.60
C ILE A 45 9.88 -11.64 -4.68
N GLU A 46 10.58 -12.29 -3.75
CA GLU A 46 12.04 -12.43 -3.76
C GLU A 46 12.76 -11.08 -3.91
N GLY A 47 12.31 -10.09 -3.14
CA GLY A 47 12.84 -8.72 -3.19
C GLY A 47 12.44 -7.88 -4.40
N ARG A 48 11.71 -8.44 -5.38
CA ARG A 48 11.23 -7.72 -6.58
C ARG A 48 9.79 -7.26 -6.44
N LYS A 49 9.45 -6.16 -7.12
CA LYS A 49 8.09 -5.59 -7.17
C LYS A 49 7.41 -5.94 -8.49
N PHE A 50 6.17 -6.42 -8.40
CA PHE A 50 5.32 -6.70 -9.55
C PHE A 50 4.00 -5.96 -9.42
N CYS A 51 3.72 -5.09 -10.40
CA CYS A 51 2.47 -4.34 -10.48
C CYS A 51 1.41 -5.16 -11.23
N VAL A 52 0.30 -5.46 -10.59
CA VAL A 52 -0.80 -6.24 -11.17
C VAL A 52 -2.12 -5.50 -11.07
N SER A 53 -3.00 -5.79 -12.03
CA SER A 53 -4.34 -5.22 -12.10
C SER A 53 -5.17 -5.65 -10.87
N PRO A 54 -5.79 -4.69 -10.15
CA PRO A 54 -6.66 -5.01 -9.02
C PRO A 54 -7.91 -5.78 -9.47
N ARG A 55 -8.24 -5.79 -10.78
CA ARG A 55 -9.42 -6.42 -11.36
C ARG A 55 -9.33 -7.95 -11.40
N ILE A 56 -8.12 -8.51 -11.33
CA ILE A 56 -7.90 -9.96 -11.40
C ILE A 56 -8.55 -10.67 -10.20
N LYS A 57 -9.60 -11.47 -10.48
CA LYS A 57 -10.40 -12.17 -9.43
C LYS A 57 -9.53 -13.02 -8.51
N ARG A 58 -8.49 -13.66 -9.05
CA ARG A 58 -7.57 -14.53 -8.31
C ARG A 58 -6.69 -13.74 -7.34
N VAL A 59 -6.20 -12.57 -7.76
CA VAL A 59 -5.48 -11.62 -6.88
C VAL A 59 -6.39 -11.16 -5.75
N LYS A 60 -7.62 -10.73 -6.06
CA LYS A 60 -8.62 -10.34 -5.02
C LYS A 60 -8.84 -11.45 -3.98
N LYS A 61 -9.07 -12.69 -4.43
CA LYS A 61 -9.25 -13.84 -3.52
C LYS A 61 -8.00 -14.10 -2.68
N TRP A 62 -6.81 -14.04 -3.29
CA TRP A 62 -5.55 -14.24 -2.59
C TRP A 62 -5.30 -13.16 -1.54
N MET A 63 -5.51 -11.88 -1.86
CA MET A 63 -5.36 -10.76 -0.90
C MET A 63 -6.29 -10.92 0.29
N LYS A 64 -7.56 -11.33 0.07
CA LYS A 64 -8.51 -11.57 1.17
C LYS A 64 -8.02 -12.66 2.13
N LYS A 65 -7.41 -13.73 1.60
CA LYS A 65 -6.84 -14.82 2.42
C LYS A 65 -5.55 -14.39 3.15
N ASN A 66 -4.76 -13.51 2.54
CA ASN A 66 -3.42 -13.14 3.02
C ASN A 66 -3.36 -11.74 3.65
N LYS A 67 -4.49 -11.18 4.13
CA LYS A 67 -4.54 -9.82 4.69
C LYS A 67 -3.50 -9.56 5.78
N HIS A 68 -3.16 -10.58 6.59
CA HIS A 68 -2.17 -10.50 7.66
C HIS A 68 -0.72 -10.28 7.17
N LYS A 69 -0.41 -10.64 5.91
CA LYS A 69 0.92 -10.42 5.29
C LYS A 69 1.17 -8.96 4.90
N THR A 70 0.15 -8.12 4.98
CA THR A 70 0.27 -6.69 4.73
C THR A 70 0.79 -6.03 6.00
N PRO A 71 1.93 -5.32 5.97
CA PRO A 71 2.26 -4.43 7.07
C PRO A 71 1.10 -3.42 7.18
N ARG A 72 0.45 -3.35 8.34
CA ARG A 72 -0.53 -2.28 8.61
C ARG A 72 0.20 -0.97 8.35
N LYS A 73 -0.15 -0.26 7.26
CA LYS A 73 0.38 1.09 7.01
C LYS A 73 0.12 1.85 8.31
N ARG A 74 1.19 2.17 9.06
CA ARG A 74 1.06 3.03 10.24
C ARG A 74 0.51 4.32 9.69
N HIS A 75 -0.77 4.61 9.91
CA HIS A 75 -1.33 5.91 9.61
C HIS A 75 -0.41 6.93 10.27
N HIS A 76 0.29 7.73 9.47
CA HIS A 76 1.15 8.83 9.94
C HIS A 76 0.35 9.88 10.74
N GLY A 77 -0.97 9.73 10.87
CA GLY A 77 -1.86 10.58 11.68
C GLY A 77 -1.68 10.48 13.21
N ARG A 78 -0.91 9.52 13.75
CA ARG A 78 -0.75 9.42 15.23
C ARG A 78 0.07 10.56 15.84
N LYS A 79 0.88 11.29 15.04
CA LYS A 79 1.64 12.46 15.53
C LYS A 79 0.73 13.66 15.89
N GLN A 80 -0.40 13.87 15.19
CA GLN A 80 -1.27 15.03 15.45
C GLN A 80 -2.00 14.99 16.80
N ARG A 81 -2.29 13.80 17.34
CA ARG A 81 -2.99 13.68 18.65
C ARG A 81 -2.12 14.10 19.84
N ARG A 82 -0.80 13.98 19.73
CA ARG A 82 0.13 14.37 20.81
C ARG A 82 0.27 15.89 20.88
N THR A 83 0.39 16.55 19.72
CA THR A 83 0.49 18.01 19.64
C THR A 83 -0.79 18.73 20.03
N LYS A 84 -1.98 18.19 19.69
CA LYS A 84 -3.27 18.74 20.15
C LYS A 84 -3.45 18.66 21.68
N ASN A 85 -2.97 17.60 22.32
CA ASN A 85 -3.04 17.47 23.78
C ASN A 85 -2.06 18.40 24.50
N LEU A 86 -0.87 18.65 23.95
CA LEU A 86 0.09 19.60 24.52
C LEU A 86 -0.44 21.04 24.44
N LYS A 87 -0.94 21.46 23.26
CA LYS A 87 -1.57 22.79 23.07
C LYS A 87 -2.84 22.99 23.91
N LYS A 88 -3.58 21.93 24.26
CA LYS A 88 -4.75 22.02 25.15
C LYS A 88 -4.34 22.16 26.63
N LYS A 89 -3.18 21.64 27.03
CA LYS A 89 -2.62 21.85 28.38
C LYS A 89 -2.09 23.27 28.57
N GLU A 90 -1.48 23.86 27.55
CA GLU A 90 -0.94 25.24 27.63
C GLU A 90 -2.02 26.34 27.64
N LYS A 91 -3.23 26.08 27.14
CA LYS A 91 -4.36 27.03 27.17
C LYS A 91 -5.20 26.97 28.46
N LYS A 92 -4.79 26.18 29.45
CA LYS A 92 -5.52 25.98 30.71
C LYS A 92 -4.72 26.42 31.95
N GLN A 93 -3.62 27.13 31.74
CA GLN A 93 -2.93 27.95 32.74
C GLN A 93 -3.23 29.42 32.46
#